data_AF-A0A7Y2EQB1-F1
#
_entry.id   AF-A0A7Y2EQB1-F1
#
_cell.length_a   1.000
_cell.length_b   1.000
_cell.length_c   1.000
_cell.angle_alpha   90.00
_cell.angle_beta   90.00
_cell.angle_gamma   90.00
#
_symmetry.space_group_name_H-M   'P 1'
#
loop_
_entity.id
_entity.type
_entity.pdbx_description
1 polymer ?
#
loop_
_entity_poly.entity_id
_entity_poly.type
_entity_poly.pdbx_seq_one_letter_code
_entity_poly.pdbx_strand_id
1 'polypeptide(L)'
;VKTLATQGDGAADRTDRGFNPGNDFHSMVAVEGAHSLFAQKGEELARKYGRPWYFRAEDGALPEQYAMLEQFLDILRARDINVTLFTNPLHDAFWSMLRREGHLQYYDDWLLTLLNRLQAREDARLRFWDFAIESQYIHEEVPPSADRSGPLEWFWEPSHYRRELGDLMLERMLSGSCGTQVQFGNRAL
;
A
#
# COMPACT_ATOMS: atom_id res chain seq x y z
N VAL A 1 -26.47 -3.81 15.15
CA VAL A 1 -25.56 -3.22 16.16
C VAL A 1 -24.40 -4.18 16.42
N LYS A 2 -23.49 -4.37 15.45
CA LYS A 2 -22.26 -5.16 15.66
C LYS A 2 -21.10 -4.24 16.05
N THR A 3 -21.04 -3.05 15.47
CA THR A 3 -19.99 -2.04 15.67
C THR A 3 -19.80 -1.60 17.13
N LEU A 4 -20.87 -1.51 17.93
CA LEU A 4 -20.77 -1.20 19.38
C LEU A 4 -20.38 -2.42 20.22
N ALA A 5 -20.77 -3.62 19.80
CA ALA A 5 -20.47 -4.86 20.51
C ALA A 5 -19.03 -5.33 20.30
N THR A 6 -18.35 -4.83 19.27
CA THR A 6 -16.94 -5.10 18.97
C THR A 6 -16.01 -3.97 19.41
N GLN A 7 -16.49 -2.97 20.16
CA GLN A 7 -15.63 -1.94 20.75
C GLN A 7 -14.84 -2.54 21.92
N GLY A 8 -13.53 -2.31 21.94
CA GLY A 8 -12.61 -2.77 22.98
C GLY A 8 -11.17 -2.42 22.60
N ASP A 9 -10.21 -2.76 23.45
CA ASP A 9 -8.80 -2.38 23.30
C ASP A 9 -8.15 -2.92 22.01
N GLY A 10 -8.69 -4.00 21.44
CA GLY A 10 -8.25 -4.61 20.17
C GLY A 10 -9.13 -4.26 18.97
N ALA A 11 -10.00 -3.26 19.06
CA ALA A 11 -10.85 -2.85 17.94
C ALA A 11 -10.07 -1.98 16.93
N ALA A 12 -10.44 -2.05 15.66
CA ALA A 12 -9.93 -1.14 14.65
C ALA A 12 -10.33 0.31 15.00
N ASP A 13 -9.35 1.17 15.20
CA ASP A 13 -9.52 2.57 15.57
C ASP A 13 -8.69 3.50 14.69
N ARG A 14 -8.96 4.80 14.81
CA ARG A 14 -8.15 5.85 14.20
C ARG A 14 -7.92 6.94 15.23
N THR A 15 -6.68 7.36 15.38
CA THR A 15 -6.32 8.53 16.18
C THR A 15 -7.00 9.79 15.64
N ASP A 16 -7.03 10.87 16.43
CA ASP A 16 -7.53 12.19 16.00
C ASP A 16 -6.80 12.74 14.77
N ARG A 17 -5.59 12.24 14.48
CA ARG A 17 -4.80 12.58 13.30
C ARG A 17 -5.02 11.62 12.13
N GLY A 18 -6.00 10.72 12.24
CA GLY A 18 -6.41 9.80 11.18
C GLY A 18 -5.52 8.55 11.01
N PHE A 19 -4.49 8.36 11.84
CA PHE A 19 -3.63 7.17 11.84
C PHE A 19 -4.36 5.96 12.45
N ASN A 20 -4.34 4.81 11.76
CA ASN A 20 -4.79 3.52 12.28
C ASN A 20 -3.58 2.76 12.84
N PRO A 21 -3.51 2.49 14.15
CA PRO A 21 -2.39 1.78 14.76
C PRO A 21 -2.36 0.27 14.49
N GLY A 22 -3.42 -0.33 13.95
CA GLY A 22 -3.50 -1.77 13.69
C GLY A 22 -3.68 -2.60 14.97
N ASN A 23 -4.35 -2.06 15.99
CA ASN A 23 -4.60 -2.76 17.26
C ASN A 23 -5.39 -4.07 17.09
N ASP A 24 -6.22 -4.13 16.05
CA ASP A 24 -6.94 -5.33 15.63
C ASP A 24 -5.98 -6.43 15.14
N PHE A 25 -5.00 -6.07 14.31
CA PHE A 25 -3.97 -7.01 13.87
C PHE A 25 -3.12 -7.51 15.04
N HIS A 26 -2.70 -6.62 15.95
CA HIS A 26 -1.93 -7.00 17.13
C HIS A 26 -2.64 -8.08 17.96
N SER A 27 -3.94 -7.91 18.19
CA SER A 27 -4.74 -8.85 18.99
C SER A 27 -4.87 -10.22 18.30
N MET A 28 -5.06 -10.23 16.99
CA MET A 28 -5.14 -11.47 16.20
C MET A 28 -3.80 -12.20 16.16
N VAL A 29 -2.72 -11.48 15.86
CA VAL A 29 -1.38 -12.05 15.74
C VAL A 29 -0.87 -12.62 17.07
N ALA A 30 -1.20 -11.99 18.20
CA ALA A 30 -0.81 -12.50 19.52
C ALA A 30 -1.41 -13.89 19.82
N VAL A 31 -2.56 -14.23 19.22
CA VAL A 31 -3.26 -15.51 19.44
C VAL A 31 -2.94 -16.51 18.33
N GLU A 32 -2.99 -16.05 17.08
CA GLU A 32 -2.97 -16.92 15.91
C GLU A 32 -1.63 -16.89 15.15
N GLY A 33 -0.71 -15.98 15.50
CA GLY A 33 0.55 -15.78 14.80
C GLY A 33 0.38 -15.14 13.42
N ALA A 34 1.45 -14.55 12.90
CA ALA A 34 1.41 -13.86 11.61
C ALA A 34 1.06 -14.78 10.43
N HIS A 35 1.46 -16.07 10.50
CA HIS A 35 1.13 -17.06 9.48
C HIS A 35 -0.37 -17.13 9.19
N SER A 36 -1.20 -17.13 10.23
CA SER A 36 -2.65 -17.31 10.09
C SER A 36 -3.30 -16.12 9.39
N LEU A 37 -2.86 -14.89 9.70
CA LEU A 37 -3.30 -13.69 9.00
C LEU A 37 -2.87 -13.70 7.53
N PHE A 38 -1.61 -14.08 7.26
CA PHE A 38 -1.09 -14.22 5.90
C PHE A 38 -1.87 -15.25 5.09
N ALA A 39 -2.17 -16.41 5.67
CA ALA A 39 -2.95 -17.47 5.03
C ALA A 39 -4.38 -17.01 4.74
N GLN A 40 -5.07 -16.47 5.76
CA GLN A 40 -6.44 -15.96 5.62
C GLN A 40 -6.51 -14.89 4.52
N LYS A 41 -5.60 -13.91 4.56
CA LYS A 41 -5.56 -12.88 3.53
C LYS A 41 -5.22 -13.45 2.16
N GLY A 42 -4.27 -14.39 2.08
CA GLY A 42 -3.92 -15.06 0.85
C GLY A 42 -5.15 -15.69 0.17
N GLU A 43 -5.99 -16.37 0.95
CA GLU A 43 -7.26 -16.92 0.45
C GLU A 43 -8.25 -15.84 -0.01
N GLU A 44 -8.41 -14.76 0.75
CA GLU A 44 -9.26 -13.63 0.36
C GLU A 44 -8.80 -13.00 -0.96
N LEU A 45 -7.50 -12.77 -1.10
CA LEU A 45 -6.89 -12.20 -2.30
C LEU A 45 -7.03 -13.14 -3.48
N ALA A 46 -6.73 -14.43 -3.31
CA ALA A 46 -6.92 -15.43 -4.36
C ALA A 46 -8.38 -15.49 -4.82
N ARG A 47 -9.35 -15.41 -3.91
CA ARG A 47 -10.77 -15.36 -4.26
C ARG A 47 -11.15 -14.07 -5.01
N LYS A 48 -10.59 -12.93 -4.58
CA LYS A 48 -10.87 -11.61 -5.19
C LYS A 48 -10.26 -11.49 -6.59
N TYR A 49 -9.06 -12.02 -6.79
CA TYR A 49 -8.26 -11.86 -8.00
C TYR A 49 -8.30 -13.09 -8.91
N GLY A 50 -8.85 -14.23 -8.48
CA GLY A 50 -9.08 -15.40 -9.32
C GLY A 50 -10.22 -15.25 -10.35
N ARG A 51 -10.71 -14.02 -10.55
CA ARG A 51 -11.68 -13.65 -11.58
C ARG A 51 -11.02 -12.67 -12.56
N PRO A 52 -11.53 -12.51 -13.79
CA PRO A 52 -11.03 -11.50 -14.71
C PRO A 52 -11.06 -10.10 -14.07
N TRP A 53 -9.96 -9.38 -14.20
CA TRP A 53 -9.82 -7.99 -13.78
C TRP A 53 -9.38 -7.16 -14.98
N TYR A 54 -9.85 -5.91 -15.03
CA TYR A 54 -9.53 -4.98 -16.09
C TYR A 54 -9.24 -3.62 -15.46
N PHE A 55 -8.15 -2.99 -15.88
CA PHE A 55 -7.84 -1.61 -15.49
C PHE A 55 -8.65 -0.60 -16.32
N ARG A 56 -8.92 -0.93 -17.58
CA ARG A 56 -9.65 -0.08 -18.52
C ARG A 56 -11.01 -0.70 -18.85
N ALA A 57 -11.96 0.14 -19.26
CA ALA A 57 -13.20 -0.31 -19.87
C ALA A 57 -12.94 -0.95 -21.26
N GLU A 58 -13.95 -1.61 -21.81
CA GLU A 58 -13.84 -2.28 -23.12
C GLU A 58 -13.48 -1.33 -24.28
N ASP A 59 -13.90 -0.06 -24.19
CA ASP A 59 -13.58 1.00 -25.15
C ASP A 59 -12.20 1.65 -24.90
N GLY A 60 -11.44 1.15 -23.91
CA GLY A 60 -10.15 1.67 -23.50
C GLY A 60 -10.21 2.84 -22.52
N ALA A 61 -11.42 3.28 -22.10
CA ALA A 61 -11.57 4.38 -21.17
C ALA A 61 -10.93 4.08 -19.81
N LEU A 62 -10.32 5.13 -19.23
CA LEU A 62 -9.76 5.07 -17.89
C LEU A 62 -10.86 5.12 -16.83
N PRO A 63 -10.62 4.54 -15.64
CA PRO A 63 -11.53 4.68 -14.52
C PRO A 63 -11.75 6.15 -14.13
N GLU A 64 -12.97 6.49 -13.70
CA GLU A 64 -13.36 7.86 -13.29
C GLU A 64 -12.46 8.46 -12.21
N GLN A 65 -11.80 7.61 -11.42
CA GLN A 65 -10.88 7.99 -10.35
C GLN A 65 -9.68 8.79 -10.86
N TYR A 66 -9.28 8.64 -12.13
CA TYR A 66 -8.25 9.50 -12.74
C TYR A 66 -8.73 10.95 -12.86
N ALA A 67 -9.96 11.16 -13.37
CA ALA A 67 -10.53 12.49 -13.46
C ALA A 67 -10.72 13.13 -12.07
N MET A 68 -11.13 12.32 -11.08
CA MET A 68 -11.24 12.78 -9.69
C MET A 68 -9.88 13.19 -9.11
N LEU A 69 -8.83 12.39 -9.32
CA LEU A 69 -7.48 12.71 -8.88
C LEU A 69 -6.97 13.99 -9.53
N GLU A 70 -7.17 14.15 -10.84
CA GLU A 70 -6.75 15.34 -11.58
C GLU A 70 -7.45 16.61 -11.08
N GLN A 71 -8.77 16.54 -10.88
CA GLN A 71 -9.54 17.64 -10.31
C GLN A 71 -9.06 17.99 -8.89
N PHE A 72 -8.77 16.98 -8.07
CA PHE A 72 -8.24 17.19 -6.73
C PHE A 72 -6.87 17.89 -6.77
N LEU A 73 -5.96 17.44 -7.63
CA LEU A 73 -4.65 18.07 -7.83
C LEU A 73 -4.76 19.51 -8.36
N ASP A 74 -5.74 19.81 -9.21
CA ASP A 74 -6.00 21.18 -9.66
C ASP A 74 -6.43 22.10 -8.51
N ILE A 75 -7.28 21.61 -7.62
CA ILE A 75 -7.70 22.35 -6.42
C ILE A 75 -6.51 22.63 -5.51
N LEU A 76 -5.64 21.65 -5.28
CA LEU A 76 -4.45 21.81 -4.44
C LEU A 76 -3.44 22.77 -5.08
N ARG A 77 -3.26 22.65 -6.41
CA ARG A 77 -2.37 23.54 -7.17
C ARG A 77 -2.82 25.00 -7.07
N ALA A 78 -4.11 25.27 -7.22
CA ALA A 78 -4.70 26.61 -7.11
C ALA A 78 -4.61 27.23 -5.71
N ARG A 79 -4.30 26.41 -4.69
CA ARG A 79 -4.13 26.83 -3.29
C ARG A 79 -2.67 26.85 -2.85
N ASP A 80 -1.73 26.73 -3.78
CA ASP A 80 -0.29 26.72 -3.50
C ASP A 80 0.15 25.62 -2.52
N ILE A 81 -0.52 24.45 -2.56
CA ILE A 81 -0.22 23.31 -1.70
C ILE A 81 0.82 22.40 -2.40
N ASN A 82 1.85 21.98 -1.66
CA ASN A 82 2.79 20.95 -2.09
C ASN A 82 2.15 19.57 -1.92
N VAL A 83 2.27 18.72 -2.95
CA VAL A 83 1.65 17.40 -2.95
C VAL A 83 2.72 16.33 -3.15
N THR A 84 2.72 15.35 -2.25
CA THR A 84 3.52 14.13 -2.42
C THR A 84 2.56 12.95 -2.50
N LEU A 85 2.55 12.28 -3.65
CA LEU A 85 1.83 11.03 -3.88
C LEU A 85 2.81 9.86 -3.72
N PHE A 86 2.30 8.70 -3.32
CA PHE A 86 3.11 7.49 -3.26
C PHE A 86 2.31 6.21 -3.45
N THR A 87 2.98 5.15 -3.91
CA THR A 87 2.45 3.77 -3.90
C THR A 87 2.78 3.09 -2.58
N ASN A 88 1.93 2.18 -2.12
CA ASN A 88 2.22 1.38 -0.94
C ASN A 88 3.13 0.20 -1.32
N PRO A 89 4.08 -0.19 -0.47
CA PRO A 89 4.76 -1.46 -0.64
C PRO A 89 3.78 -2.62 -0.44
N LEU A 90 4.02 -3.70 -1.19
CA LEU A 90 3.27 -4.94 -1.12
C LEU A 90 4.26 -6.07 -0.88
N HIS A 91 3.89 -7.03 -0.03
CA HIS A 91 4.72 -8.20 0.24
C HIS A 91 4.86 -9.07 -1.02
N ASP A 92 5.96 -9.81 -1.17
CA ASP A 92 6.17 -10.68 -2.35
C ASP A 92 5.05 -11.71 -2.53
N ALA A 93 4.46 -12.21 -1.45
CA ALA A 93 3.27 -13.05 -1.49
C ALA A 93 2.10 -12.43 -2.30
N PHE A 94 1.90 -11.11 -2.25
CA PHE A 94 0.91 -10.41 -3.06
C PHE A 94 1.33 -10.36 -4.52
N TRP A 95 2.58 -10.01 -4.80
CA TRP A 95 3.13 -9.97 -6.16
C TRP A 95 3.08 -11.33 -6.85
N SER A 96 3.46 -12.37 -6.12
CA SER A 96 3.38 -13.76 -6.55
C SER A 96 1.94 -14.19 -6.84
N MET A 97 0.96 -13.70 -6.08
CA MET A 97 -0.46 -13.87 -6.41
C MET A 97 -0.83 -13.16 -7.72
N LEU A 98 -0.53 -11.86 -7.88
CA LEU A 98 -0.84 -11.14 -9.11
C LEU A 98 -0.20 -11.81 -10.35
N ARG A 99 1.04 -12.30 -10.21
CA ARG A 99 1.76 -13.02 -11.26
C ARG A 99 1.03 -14.29 -11.66
N ARG A 100 0.63 -15.10 -10.69
CA ARG A 100 -0.08 -16.36 -10.92
C ARG A 100 -1.45 -16.14 -11.56
N GLU A 101 -2.17 -15.10 -11.15
CA GLU A 101 -3.49 -14.78 -11.70
C GLU A 101 -3.43 -13.97 -13.02
N GLY A 102 -2.23 -13.65 -13.53
CA GLY A 102 -2.05 -12.95 -14.82
C GLY A 102 -2.33 -11.44 -14.78
N HIS A 103 -2.30 -10.82 -13.59
CA HIS A 103 -2.71 -9.42 -13.40
C HIS A 103 -1.56 -8.40 -13.37
N LEU A 104 -0.29 -8.83 -13.43
CA LEU A 104 0.86 -7.90 -13.37
C LEU A 104 0.81 -6.84 -14.47
N GLN A 105 0.42 -7.20 -15.69
CA GLN A 105 0.29 -6.25 -16.80
C GLN A 105 -0.68 -5.10 -16.52
N TYR A 106 -1.71 -5.33 -15.72
CA TYR A 106 -2.69 -4.28 -15.36
C TYR A 106 -2.12 -3.33 -14.31
N TYR A 107 -1.28 -3.84 -13.41
CA TYR A 107 -0.54 -3.00 -12.48
C TYR A 107 0.44 -2.10 -13.23
N ASP A 108 1.20 -2.67 -14.18
CA ASP A 108 2.16 -1.91 -14.99
C ASP A 108 1.47 -0.84 -15.84
N ASP A 109 0.36 -1.17 -16.50
CA ASP A 109 -0.45 -0.21 -17.27
C ASP A 109 -0.99 0.91 -16.36
N TRP A 110 -1.50 0.57 -15.17
CA TRP A 110 -1.95 1.55 -14.20
C TRP A 110 -0.84 2.52 -13.78
N LEU A 111 0.32 1.99 -13.38
CA LEU A 111 1.43 2.81 -12.88
C LEU A 111 2.00 3.71 -13.99
N LEU A 112 2.24 3.16 -15.18
CA LEU A 112 2.73 3.94 -16.32
C LEU A 112 1.73 5.02 -16.73
N THR A 113 0.44 4.69 -16.79
CA THR A 113 -0.62 5.68 -17.07
C THR A 113 -0.61 6.78 -16.03
N LEU A 114 -0.55 6.44 -14.74
CA LEU A 114 -0.50 7.41 -13.65
C LEU A 114 0.71 8.34 -13.80
N LEU A 115 1.91 7.78 -13.95
CA LEU A 115 3.14 8.57 -14.10
C LEU A 115 3.08 9.51 -15.30
N ASN A 116 2.62 9.04 -16.46
CA ASN A 116 2.47 9.87 -17.65
C ASN A 116 1.50 11.04 -17.42
N ARG A 117 0.36 10.78 -16.75
CA ARG A 117 -0.62 11.83 -16.44
C ARG A 117 -0.09 12.83 -15.43
N LEU A 118 0.65 12.39 -14.41
CA LEU A 118 1.27 13.28 -13.43
C LEU A 118 2.40 14.12 -14.05
N GLN A 119 3.25 13.53 -14.90
CA GLN A 119 4.33 14.22 -15.63
C GLN A 119 3.79 15.31 -16.56
N ALA A 120 2.72 15.02 -17.31
CA ALA A 120 2.11 15.96 -18.24
C ALA A 120 1.53 17.23 -17.57
N ARG A 121 1.41 17.25 -16.24
CA ARG A 121 0.93 18.43 -15.50
C ARG A 121 2.00 19.51 -15.33
N GLU A 122 3.27 19.15 -15.50
CA GLU A 122 4.43 20.06 -15.34
C GLU A 122 4.39 20.87 -14.04
N ASP A 123 3.88 20.25 -12.96
CA ASP A 123 3.71 20.90 -11.65
C ASP A 123 4.92 20.65 -10.76
N ALA A 124 5.78 21.65 -10.59
CA ALA A 124 6.98 21.56 -9.75
C ALA A 124 6.69 21.30 -8.26
N ARG A 125 5.44 21.43 -7.81
CA ARG A 125 5.01 21.17 -6.43
C ARG A 125 4.48 19.75 -6.22
N LEU A 126 4.30 19.00 -7.30
CA LEU A 126 3.88 17.61 -7.29
C LEU A 126 5.10 16.69 -7.29
N ARG A 127 5.12 15.74 -6.35
CA ARG A 127 6.14 14.70 -6.24
C ARG A 127 5.48 13.34 -6.23
N PHE A 128 6.19 12.34 -6.71
CA PHE A 128 5.72 10.96 -6.68
C PHE A 128 6.84 10.01 -6.23
N TRP A 129 6.50 9.15 -5.27
CA TRP A 129 7.36 8.09 -4.77
C TRP A 129 6.75 6.71 -5.04
N ASP A 130 7.52 5.84 -5.67
CA ASP A 130 7.14 4.45 -5.85
C ASP A 130 7.81 3.58 -4.78
N PHE A 131 7.03 3.04 -3.84
CA PHE A 131 7.49 2.06 -2.85
C PHE A 131 7.03 0.64 -3.17
N ALA A 132 6.20 0.46 -4.20
CA ALA A 132 5.78 -0.82 -4.72
C ALA A 132 6.86 -1.44 -5.62
N ILE A 133 8.11 -1.41 -5.14
CA ILE A 133 9.31 -1.83 -5.85
C ILE A 133 9.94 -3.04 -5.19
N GLU A 134 10.74 -3.75 -5.97
CA GLU A 134 11.63 -4.79 -5.48
C GLU A 134 12.56 -4.24 -4.39
N SER A 135 12.58 -4.89 -3.22
CA SER A 135 13.43 -4.48 -2.09
C SER A 135 13.55 -5.60 -1.05
N GLN A 136 14.56 -5.52 -0.18
CA GLN A 136 14.72 -6.48 0.92
C GLN A 136 13.52 -6.53 1.88
N TYR A 137 12.75 -5.43 2.00
CA TYR A 137 11.64 -5.33 2.95
C TYR A 137 10.42 -6.15 2.54
N ILE A 138 10.21 -6.36 1.23
CA ILE A 138 9.02 -7.08 0.73
C ILE A 138 9.20 -8.61 0.72
N HIS A 139 10.43 -9.09 0.94
CA HIS A 139 10.81 -10.51 0.97
C HIS A 139 10.92 -11.06 2.39
N GLU A 140 10.27 -10.40 3.35
CA GLU A 140 10.27 -10.86 4.72
C GLU A 140 9.70 -12.29 4.82
N GLU A 141 10.39 -13.17 5.53
CA GLU A 141 9.96 -14.56 5.63
C GLU A 141 8.73 -14.68 6.54
N VAL A 142 7.67 -15.30 6.03
CA VAL A 142 6.50 -15.62 6.85
C VAL A 142 6.81 -16.86 7.68
N PRO A 143 6.73 -16.78 9.02
CA PRO A 143 7.13 -17.88 9.87
C PRO A 143 6.19 -19.09 9.72
N PRO A 144 6.63 -20.30 10.12
CA PRO A 144 5.80 -21.49 10.08
C PRO A 144 4.51 -21.36 10.89
N SER A 145 3.49 -22.14 10.54
CA SER A 145 2.18 -22.09 11.20
C SER A 145 2.18 -22.47 12.68
N ALA A 146 3.25 -23.05 13.21
CA ALA A 146 3.40 -23.32 14.65
C ALA A 146 3.97 -22.12 15.42
N ASP A 147 4.55 -21.14 14.74
CA ASP A 147 5.15 -19.97 15.35
C ASP A 147 4.08 -18.91 15.70
N ARG A 148 4.18 -18.38 16.91
CA ARG A 148 3.31 -17.36 17.50
C ARG A 148 4.13 -16.20 18.09
N SER A 149 5.39 -16.06 17.65
CA SER A 149 6.36 -15.05 18.10
C SER A 149 5.88 -13.60 17.93
N GLY A 150 4.88 -13.39 17.07
CA GLY A 150 4.23 -12.11 16.88
C GLY A 150 4.15 -11.73 15.41
N PRO A 151 3.98 -10.44 15.12
CA PRO A 151 3.91 -9.95 13.74
C PRO A 151 5.29 -9.93 13.10
N LEU A 152 5.30 -10.08 11.77
CA LEU A 152 6.45 -9.72 10.92
C LEU A 152 6.86 -8.27 11.19
N GLU A 153 8.12 -7.92 11.06
CA GLU A 153 8.67 -6.57 11.23
C GLU A 153 7.99 -5.55 10.31
N TRP A 154 7.78 -5.89 9.04
CA TRP A 154 7.35 -4.92 8.01
C TRP A 154 5.89 -5.03 7.60
N PHE A 155 5.23 -6.18 7.80
CA PHE A 155 3.88 -6.43 7.30
C PHE A 155 2.94 -7.03 8.35
N TRP A 156 1.66 -6.63 8.30
CA TRP A 156 0.59 -7.31 9.03
C TRP A 156 0.13 -8.56 8.29
N GLU A 157 -0.10 -8.39 6.99
CA GLU A 157 -0.42 -9.42 6.01
C GLU A 157 0.04 -8.91 4.62
N PRO A 158 -0.14 -9.65 3.51
CA PRO A 158 0.49 -9.31 2.23
C PRO A 158 0.18 -7.93 1.64
N SER A 159 -0.90 -7.26 2.06
CA SER A 159 -1.37 -6.00 1.46
C SER A 159 -1.26 -4.74 2.34
N HIS A 160 -0.98 -4.89 3.63
CA HIS A 160 -0.86 -3.82 4.60
C HIS A 160 0.48 -3.94 5.35
N TYR A 161 1.34 -2.96 5.09
CA TYR A 161 2.59 -2.79 5.81
C TYR A 161 2.34 -2.23 7.22
N ARG A 162 3.29 -2.48 8.10
CA ARG A 162 3.30 -1.97 9.46
C ARG A 162 3.87 -0.55 9.53
N ARG A 163 3.63 0.10 10.66
CA ARG A 163 4.21 1.41 10.98
C ARG A 163 5.72 1.43 10.75
N GLU A 164 6.43 0.38 11.12
CA GLU A 164 7.89 0.29 11.00
C GLU A 164 8.36 0.52 9.55
N LEU A 165 7.70 -0.08 8.55
CA LEU A 165 8.02 0.17 7.15
C LEU A 165 7.55 1.56 6.70
N GLY A 166 6.40 2.02 7.20
CA GLY A 166 5.87 3.36 6.95
C GLY A 166 6.79 4.49 7.44
N ASP A 167 7.45 4.30 8.58
CA ASP A 167 8.39 5.25 9.15
C ASP A 167 9.62 5.41 8.22
N LEU A 168 10.12 4.31 7.63
CA LEU A 168 11.17 4.35 6.61
C LEU A 168 10.73 5.11 5.35
N MET A 169 9.48 4.93 4.91
CA MET A 169 8.92 5.65 3.76
C MET A 169 8.83 7.16 4.04
N LEU A 170 8.34 7.54 5.24
CA LEU A 170 8.23 8.94 5.65
C LEU A 170 9.60 9.59 5.78
N GLU A 171 10.57 8.91 6.39
CA GLU A 171 11.95 9.39 6.44
C GLU A 171 12.47 9.64 5.03
N ARG A 172 12.28 8.69 4.11
CA ARG A 172 12.72 8.86 2.72
C ARG A 172 12.08 10.06 2.03
N MET A 173 10.76 10.21 2.14
CA MET A 173 10.02 11.27 1.44
C MET A 173 10.28 12.67 2.02
N LEU A 174 10.47 12.76 3.34
CA LEU A 174 10.55 14.04 4.05
C LEU A 174 11.97 14.45 4.42
N SER A 175 12.94 13.55 4.34
CA SER A 175 14.35 13.87 4.55
C SER A 175 14.82 14.93 3.53
N GLY A 176 15.23 16.08 4.04
CA GLY A 176 15.81 17.17 3.22
C GLY A 176 17.29 16.98 2.90
N SER A 177 17.88 15.83 3.25
CA SER A 177 19.32 15.57 3.22
C SER A 177 19.67 14.40 2.30
N CYS A 178 20.66 14.60 1.42
CA CYS A 178 21.26 13.59 0.52
C CYS A 178 22.01 12.44 1.23
N GLY A 179 21.60 12.03 2.44
CA GLY A 179 22.35 11.12 3.30
C GLY A 179 21.52 10.06 4.02
N THR A 180 20.26 9.84 3.65
CA THR A 180 19.50 8.70 4.22
C THR A 180 20.18 7.40 3.83
N GLN A 181 20.64 6.63 4.82
CA GLN A 181 21.21 5.30 4.56
C GLN A 181 20.17 4.31 4.04
N VAL A 182 18.88 4.62 4.25
CA VAL A 182 17.74 3.84 3.78
C VAL A 182 17.53 4.07 2.28
N GLN A 183 17.87 3.07 1.47
CA GLN A 183 17.59 3.02 0.03
C GLN A 183 16.26 2.31 -0.25
N PHE A 184 15.16 2.88 0.23
CA PHE A 184 13.82 2.35 -0.01
C PHE A 184 12.98 3.32 -0.83
N GLY A 185 12.33 2.82 -1.87
CA GLY A 185 11.48 3.61 -2.78
C GLY A 185 12.25 4.42 -3.81
N ASN A 186 11.57 4.67 -4.94
CA ASN A 186 12.07 5.43 -6.08
C ASN A 186 11.30 6.74 -6.24
N ARG A 187 12.01 7.86 -6.35
CA ARG A 187 11.37 9.14 -6.70
C ARG A 187 11.22 9.23 -8.22
N ALA A 188 9.99 9.18 -8.72
CA ALA A 188 9.70 9.26 -10.16
C ALA A 188 9.32 10.68 -10.63
N LEU A 189 8.98 11.58 -9.69
CA LEU A 189 8.67 13.01 -9.87
C LEU A 189 9.18 13.83 -8.66
#